data_AF-A0A0K0E9B5-F1
#
_entry.id   AF-A0A0K0E9B5-F1
#
_cell.length_a   1.000
_cell.length_b   1.000
_cell.length_c   1.000
_cell.angle_alpha   90.00
_cell.angle_beta   90.00
_cell.angle_gamma   90.00
#
_symmetry.space_group_name_H-M   'P 1'
#
loop_
_entity.id
_entity.type
_entity.pdbx_description
1 polymer ?
#
loop_
_entity_poly.entity_id
_entity_poly.type
_entity_poly.pdbx_seq_one_letter_code
_entity_poly.pdbx_strand_id
1 'polypeptide(L)'
;MTFDAGCFVCLQLLKPINILAMPCGHVMCEECYHKMYNENSDEKVCGKCRVPFTYVTKLYFDQSTEIVIEGGLQSDIKNEEEIIKKDSEIRKLSKVIQESKIEINALRSRIEELEKEKEIFLDIEEQFGAYISSIDLPEEERISLLRELIFSFYQVKKDIKKENKIIINKRMTFNFTCYVCLDQMNPNNMMAISCGHVMCGSCYDTMFLQRGEEKICGLCRHRFGSGLKLFLDNSASRVNETFLSNNKNDDDYNLRVIERLENDLKMEKCVVESLHFELKEKQLEIIEQKTIALALQREIEDNHEKINKLTKKLSEIENKPLTKNMINDPEYVWLFNLLNNSNEEKIKYTHKHEQDLKKNETKVNNKLNADKNKFHEIFKRIIKRKR
;
A
#
# COMPACT_ATOMS: atom_id res chain seq x y z
N MET A 1 22.39 21.97 29.15
CA MET A 1 21.06 21.98 28.52
C MET A 1 21.28 22.30 27.05
N THR A 2 21.05 21.36 26.15
CA THR A 2 21.13 21.60 24.70
C THR A 2 19.87 22.35 24.26
N PHE A 3 20.06 23.54 23.71
CA PHE A 3 18.97 24.35 23.19
C PHE A 3 18.59 23.81 21.81
N ASP A 4 17.48 23.07 21.72
CA ASP A 4 16.94 22.71 20.40
C ASP A 4 16.46 23.99 19.72
N ALA A 5 17.17 24.42 18.68
CA ALA A 5 16.87 25.64 17.93
C ALA A 5 15.62 25.50 17.03
N GLY A 6 14.84 24.44 17.16
CA GLY A 6 13.65 24.16 16.37
C GLY A 6 12.33 24.40 17.12
N CYS A 7 11.31 24.88 16.43
CA CYS A 7 9.96 24.93 16.96
C CYS A 7 9.43 23.52 17.17
N PHE A 8 9.05 23.11 18.39
CA PHE A 8 8.56 21.74 18.60
C PHE A 8 7.24 21.41 17.89
N VAL A 9 6.54 22.42 17.35
CA VAL A 9 5.24 22.25 16.66
C VAL A 9 5.45 22.04 15.16
N CYS A 10 6.14 22.95 14.48
CA CYS A 10 6.34 22.88 13.02
C CYS A 10 7.70 22.28 12.62
N LEU A 11 8.58 22.00 13.59
CA LEU A 11 9.93 21.47 13.41
C LEU A 11 10.86 22.34 12.56
N GLN A 12 10.47 23.58 12.27
CA GLN A 12 11.31 24.55 11.56
C GLN A 12 12.30 25.21 12.51
N LEU A 13 13.49 25.55 11.98
CA LEU A 13 14.48 26.33 12.70
C LEU A 13 13.90 27.69 13.10
N LEU A 14 14.00 28.03 14.37
CA LEU A 14 13.44 29.24 14.94
C LEU A 14 14.24 30.45 14.48
N LYS A 15 13.55 31.43 13.89
CA LYS A 15 14.15 32.74 13.57
C LYS A 15 14.27 33.56 14.86
N PRO A 16 15.36 34.33 15.03
CA PRO A 16 15.63 35.07 16.28
C PRO A 16 14.51 36.00 16.75
N ILE A 17 13.69 36.51 15.82
CA ILE A 17 12.60 37.46 16.12
C ILE A 17 11.28 36.81 16.55
N ASN A 18 11.12 35.49 16.36
CA ASN A 18 9.82 34.82 16.48
C ASN A 18 9.84 33.68 17.50
N ILE A 19 10.70 33.74 18.53
CA ILE A 19 10.85 32.67 19.53
C ILE A 19 10.05 32.98 20.78
N LEU A 20 9.16 32.06 21.15
CA LEU A 20 8.44 32.09 22.42
C LEU A 20 8.92 30.94 23.30
N ALA A 21 9.43 31.29 24.49
CA ALA A 21 9.81 30.34 25.53
C ALA A 21 8.66 30.18 26.53
N MET A 22 8.29 28.93 26.75
CA MET A 22 7.30 28.52 27.73
C MET A 22 7.93 28.45 29.13
N PRO A 23 7.17 28.61 30.23
CA PRO A 23 7.72 28.48 31.59
C PRO A 23 8.37 27.11 31.87
N CYS A 24 7.95 26.07 31.15
CA CYS A 24 8.55 24.73 31.22
C CYS A 24 9.87 24.58 30.43
N GLY A 25 10.40 25.66 29.83
CA GLY A 25 11.66 25.65 29.08
C GLY A 25 11.55 25.26 27.61
N HIS A 26 10.38 24.82 27.13
CA HIS A 26 10.16 24.52 25.72
C HIS A 26 10.00 25.79 24.87
N VAL A 27 10.50 25.77 23.64
CA VAL A 27 10.44 26.90 22.71
C VAL A 27 9.60 26.60 21.47
N MET A 28 8.79 27.56 21.02
CA MET A 28 8.01 27.45 19.77
C MET A 28 8.01 28.76 18.99
N CYS A 29 7.63 28.72 17.72
CA CYS A 29 7.47 29.95 16.94
C CYS A 29 6.16 30.66 17.28
N GLU A 30 6.17 31.99 17.18
CA GLU A 30 5.02 32.86 17.44
C GLU A 30 3.77 32.47 16.63
N GLU A 31 3.94 32.09 15.36
CA GLU A 31 2.84 31.61 14.51
C GLU A 31 2.17 30.34 15.05
N CYS A 32 2.97 29.35 15.45
CA CYS A 32 2.44 28.10 16.02
C CYS A 32 1.77 28.34 17.37
N TYR A 33 2.30 29.25 18.18
CA TYR A 33 1.67 29.65 19.43
C TYR A 33 0.29 30.26 19.20
N HIS A 34 0.18 31.23 18.29
CA HIS A 34 -1.09 31.84 17.95
C HIS A 34 -2.08 30.82 17.40
N LYS A 35 -1.64 29.92 16.51
CA LYS A 35 -2.49 28.86 15.99
C LYS A 35 -3.01 27.90 17.07
N MET A 36 -2.18 27.61 18.08
CA MET A 36 -2.55 26.68 19.16
C MET A 36 -3.38 27.31 20.27
N TYR A 37 -3.20 28.61 20.56
CA TYR A 37 -3.74 29.24 21.77
C TYR A 37 -4.51 30.55 21.54
N ASN A 38 -4.82 30.92 20.28
CA ASN A 38 -5.71 32.07 20.00
C ASN A 38 -7.20 31.75 20.15
N GLU A 39 -7.59 30.48 20.22
CA GLU A 39 -8.96 30.10 20.53
C GLU A 39 -9.13 30.10 22.06
N ASN A 40 -10.19 30.78 22.54
CA ASN A 40 -10.55 31.04 23.95
C ASN A 40 -10.65 29.77 24.82
N SER A 41 -9.53 29.09 25.04
CA SER A 41 -9.40 28.06 26.06
C SER A 41 -8.94 28.73 27.35
N ASP A 42 -9.76 28.62 28.38
CA ASP A 42 -9.48 29.16 29.72
C ASP A 42 -8.21 28.55 30.33
N GLU A 43 -7.73 27.42 29.78
CA GLU A 43 -6.54 26.72 30.26
C GLU A 43 -5.52 26.49 29.14
N LYS A 44 -4.40 27.23 29.20
CA LYS A 44 -3.28 27.03 28.28
C LYS A 44 -2.31 26.01 28.86
N VAL A 45 -2.03 24.95 28.10
CA VAL A 45 -1.07 23.89 28.48
C VAL A 45 0.00 23.73 27.41
N CYS A 46 1.26 23.53 27.81
CA CYS A 46 2.35 23.35 26.86
C CYS A 46 2.09 22.16 25.91
N GLY A 47 2.16 22.37 24.60
CA GLY A 47 1.94 21.28 23.62
C GLY A 47 2.88 20.08 23.77
N LYS A 48 4.11 20.28 24.29
CA LYS A 48 5.12 19.22 24.46
C LYS A 48 5.01 18.48 25.80
N CYS A 49 4.97 19.20 26.92
CA CYS A 49 4.99 18.58 28.26
C CYS A 49 3.67 18.70 29.03
N ARG A 50 2.66 19.37 28.46
CA ARG A 50 1.32 19.58 29.05
C ARG A 50 1.29 20.35 30.38
N VAL A 51 2.42 20.93 30.81
CA VAL A 51 2.46 21.81 31.98
C VAL A 51 1.58 23.05 31.72
N PRO A 52 0.61 23.37 32.60
CA PRO A 52 -0.22 24.56 32.47
C PRO A 52 0.63 25.82 32.62
N PHE A 53 0.24 26.88 31.90
CA PHE A 53 0.96 28.15 31.94
C PHE A 53 0.00 29.33 31.78
N THR A 54 0.36 30.46 32.41
CA THR A 54 -0.41 31.71 32.31
C THR A 54 0.28 32.76 31.43
N TYR A 55 1.57 32.59 31.14
CA TYR A 55 2.35 33.52 30.32
C TYR A 55 3.40 32.78 29.47
N VAL A 56 3.88 33.47 28.44
CA VAL A 56 5.03 33.06 27.62
C VAL A 56 6.03 34.21 27.54
N THR A 57 7.31 33.88 27.45
CA THR A 57 8.39 34.87 27.33
C THR A 57 8.81 34.97 25.88
N LYS A 58 8.62 36.15 25.27
CA LYS A 58 9.19 36.43 23.94
C LYS A 58 10.68 36.68 24.09
N LEU A 59 11.49 35.85 23.42
CA LEU A 59 12.93 36.00 23.43
C LEU A 59 13.34 36.97 22.32
N TYR A 60 14.04 38.04 22.68
CA TYR A 60 14.65 38.97 21.74
C TYR A 60 16.13 38.68 21.70
N PHE A 61 16.62 38.29 20.53
CA PHE A 61 18.04 38.27 20.26
C PHE A 61 18.35 39.60 19.58
N ASP A 62 19.15 40.42 20.23
CA ASP A 62 19.57 41.69 19.66
C ASP A 62 20.36 41.38 18.38
N GLN A 63 19.97 41.97 17.24
CA GLN A 63 20.73 41.82 15.99
C GLN A 63 22.16 42.37 16.13
N SER A 64 22.41 43.18 17.17
CA SER A 64 23.74 43.67 17.53
C SER A 64 24.58 42.69 18.35
N THR A 65 24.00 41.58 18.81
CA THR A 65 24.77 40.35 19.11
C THR A 65 25.02 39.56 17.83
N GLU A 66 25.52 40.23 16.78
CA GLU A 66 26.64 39.64 16.06
C GLU A 66 27.64 39.32 17.16
N ILE A 67 27.92 38.04 17.37
CA ILE A 67 29.03 37.65 18.21
C ILE A 67 30.23 38.24 17.49
N VAL A 68 30.64 39.44 17.89
CA VAL A 68 31.93 40.02 17.54
C VAL A 68 32.92 39.12 18.27
N ILE A 69 33.28 38.01 17.60
CA ILE A 69 34.46 37.23 17.91
C ILE A 69 35.62 38.13 17.48
N GLU A 70 35.86 39.17 18.28
CA GLU A 70 36.95 40.12 18.10
C GLU A 70 38.25 39.32 18.28
N GLY A 71 38.83 38.88 17.16
CA GLY A 71 40.17 38.31 17.08
C GLY A 71 40.32 36.91 16.49
N GLY A 72 39.25 36.25 16.02
CA GLY A 72 39.35 34.96 15.33
C GLY A 72 39.48 35.12 13.80
N LEU A 73 40.49 34.51 13.18
CA LEU A 73 40.74 34.56 11.74
C LEU A 73 39.48 34.32 10.90
N GLN A 74 39.16 35.25 10.02
CA GLN A 74 38.03 35.20 9.07
C GLN A 74 38.01 33.96 8.14
N SER A 75 39.07 33.16 8.14
CA SER A 75 39.12 31.86 7.45
C SER A 75 38.29 30.77 8.13
N ASP A 76 38.08 30.86 9.45
CA ASP A 76 37.52 29.74 10.21
C ASP A 76 35.98 29.72 10.19
N ILE A 77 35.34 30.89 10.08
CA ILE A 77 33.87 31.01 10.03
C ILE A 77 33.29 30.41 8.74
N LYS A 78 33.99 30.56 7.60
CA LYS A 78 33.56 29.95 6.33
C LYS A 78 33.58 28.42 6.39
N ASN A 79 34.50 27.84 7.14
CA ASN A 79 34.54 26.40 7.36
C ASN A 79 33.37 25.93 8.21
N GLU A 80 32.97 26.67 9.25
CA GLU A 80 31.83 26.31 10.10
C GLU A 80 30.49 26.31 9.36
N GLU A 81 30.22 27.32 8.52
CA GLU A 81 29.00 27.33 7.70
C GLU A 81 28.93 26.15 6.72
N GLU A 82 30.08 25.79 6.12
CA GLU A 82 30.17 24.63 5.22
C GLU A 82 29.95 23.31 5.98
N ILE A 83 30.48 23.20 7.21
CA ILE A 83 30.26 22.05 8.09
C ILE A 83 28.77 21.93 8.45
N ILE A 84 28.12 23.02 8.87
CA ILE A 84 26.69 23.02 9.21
C ILE A 84 25.84 22.61 8.01
N LYS A 85 26.19 23.09 6.81
CA LYS A 85 25.50 22.71 5.57
C LYS A 85 25.66 21.22 5.29
N LYS A 86 26.89 20.69 5.35
CA LYS A 86 27.17 19.25 5.16
C LYS A 86 26.44 18.39 6.19
N ASP A 87 26.40 18.80 7.45
CA ASP A 87 25.66 18.11 8.50
C ASP A 87 24.14 18.10 8.26
N SER A 88 23.61 19.16 7.68
CA SER A 88 22.19 19.21 7.27
C SER A 88 21.90 18.24 6.12
N GLU A 89 22.83 18.11 5.16
CA GLU A 89 22.73 17.17 4.03
C GLU A 89 22.85 15.72 4.50
N ILE A 90 23.80 15.43 5.39
CA ILE A 90 23.96 14.11 6.02
C ILE A 90 22.68 13.70 6.76
N ARG A 91 22.04 14.60 7.50
CA ARG A 91 20.76 14.33 8.17
C ARG A 91 19.63 14.02 7.19
N LYS A 92 19.53 14.77 6.09
CA LYS A 92 18.55 14.51 5.02
C LYS A 92 18.78 13.14 4.38
N LEU A 93 20.03 12.82 4.03
CA LEU A 93 20.38 11.52 3.45
C LEU A 93 20.12 10.37 4.42
N SER A 94 20.44 10.54 5.70
CA SER A 94 20.15 9.55 6.75
C SER A 94 18.66 9.25 6.86
N LYS A 95 17.81 10.27 6.74
CA LYS A 95 16.35 10.11 6.73
C LYS A 95 15.89 9.30 5.51
N VAL A 96 16.37 9.63 4.32
CA VAL A 96 16.04 8.89 3.08
C VAL A 96 16.46 7.42 3.21
N ILE A 97 17.67 7.15 3.73
CA ILE A 97 18.15 5.78 3.97
C ILE A 97 17.23 5.01 4.93
N GLN A 98 16.74 5.64 5.99
CA GLN A 98 15.80 5.01 6.93
C GLN A 98 14.46 4.70 6.27
N GLU A 99 13.91 5.64 5.49
CA GLU A 99 12.67 5.44 4.73
C GLU A 99 12.80 4.28 3.74
N SER A 100 13.89 4.23 2.96
CA SER A 100 14.16 3.12 2.04
C SER A 100 14.34 1.77 2.74
N LYS A 101 14.95 1.73 3.93
CA LYS A 101 15.06 0.49 4.72
C LYS A 101 13.70 -0.06 5.14
N ILE A 102 12.77 0.82 5.52
CA ILE A 102 11.40 0.42 5.88
C ILE A 102 10.68 -0.16 4.66
N GLU A 103 10.82 0.49 3.50
CA GLU A 103 10.22 0.01 2.25
C GLU A 103 10.77 -1.35 1.83
N ILE A 104 12.09 -1.55 1.88
CA ILE A 104 12.74 -2.84 1.57
C ILE A 104 12.22 -3.96 2.49
N ASN A 105 12.07 -3.69 3.79
CA ASN A 105 11.55 -4.69 4.74
C ASN A 105 10.08 -5.04 4.47
N ALA A 106 9.27 -4.06 4.08
CA ALA A 106 7.89 -4.30 3.68
C ALA A 106 7.80 -5.16 2.40
N LEU A 107 8.66 -4.89 1.41
CA LEU A 107 8.75 -5.68 0.19
C LEU A 107 9.22 -7.11 0.46
N ARG A 108 10.25 -7.30 1.30
CA ARG A 108 10.73 -8.64 1.71
C ARG A 108 9.61 -9.47 2.36
N SER A 109 8.86 -8.86 3.27
CA SER A 109 7.73 -9.52 3.91
C SER A 109 6.66 -9.94 2.89
N ARG A 110 6.42 -9.11 1.87
CA ARG A 110 5.47 -9.43 0.79
C ARG A 110 5.96 -10.56 -0.11
N ILE A 111 7.26 -10.62 -0.40
CA ILE A 111 7.86 -11.72 -1.16
C ILE A 111 7.66 -13.05 -0.42
N GLU A 112 7.93 -13.08 0.88
CA GLU A 112 7.74 -14.29 1.70
C GLU A 112 6.26 -14.76 1.72
N GLU A 113 5.31 -13.82 1.78
CA GLU A 113 3.88 -14.14 1.64
C GLU A 113 3.56 -14.77 0.27
N LEU A 114 4.10 -14.20 -0.81
CA LEU A 114 3.88 -14.69 -2.18
C LEU A 114 4.53 -16.07 -2.41
N GLU A 115 5.68 -16.34 -1.81
CA GLU A 115 6.32 -17.65 -1.86
C GLU A 115 5.46 -18.73 -1.19
N LYS A 116 4.87 -18.42 -0.02
CA LYS A 116 3.90 -19.31 0.64
C LYS A 116 2.64 -19.53 -0.21
N GLU A 117 2.11 -18.47 -0.83
CA GLU A 117 0.97 -18.59 -1.75
C GLU A 117 1.31 -19.50 -2.95
N LYS A 118 2.53 -19.37 -3.51
CA LYS A 118 3.01 -20.20 -4.63
C LYS A 118 3.08 -21.68 -4.25
N GLU A 119 3.59 -22.02 -3.07
CA GLU A 119 3.61 -23.42 -2.59
C GLU A 119 2.20 -24.02 -2.51
N ILE A 120 1.23 -23.24 -2.02
CA ILE A 120 -0.18 -23.68 -1.96
C ILE A 120 -0.72 -23.96 -3.38
N PHE A 121 -0.40 -23.10 -4.35
CA PHE A 121 -0.83 -23.32 -5.74
C PHE A 121 -0.22 -24.57 -6.36
N LEU A 122 1.05 -24.87 -6.07
CA LEU A 122 1.72 -26.08 -6.55
C LEU A 122 1.08 -27.36 -5.96
N ASP A 123 0.77 -27.37 -4.65
CA ASP A 123 0.07 -28.50 -4.02
C ASP A 123 -1.34 -28.70 -4.61
N ILE A 124 -2.04 -27.60 -4.91
CA ILE A 124 -3.33 -27.65 -5.60
C ILE A 124 -3.17 -28.24 -7.00
N GLU A 125 -2.22 -27.75 -7.79
CA GLU A 125 -1.97 -28.23 -9.15
C GLU A 125 -1.66 -29.74 -9.17
N GLU A 126 -0.82 -30.21 -8.25
CA GLU A 126 -0.51 -31.63 -8.09
C GLU A 126 -1.76 -32.46 -7.76
N GLN A 127 -2.58 -32.00 -6.80
CA GLN A 127 -3.83 -32.67 -6.43
C GLN A 127 -4.83 -32.72 -7.58
N PHE A 128 -4.92 -31.64 -8.38
CA PHE A 128 -5.77 -31.61 -9.57
C PHE A 128 -5.27 -32.54 -10.66
N GLY A 129 -3.95 -32.57 -10.90
CA GLY A 129 -3.33 -33.52 -11.81
C GLY A 129 -3.66 -34.96 -11.44
N ALA A 130 -3.45 -35.34 -10.17
CA ALA A 130 -3.79 -36.67 -9.67
C ALA A 130 -5.29 -36.99 -9.80
N TYR A 131 -6.16 -36.02 -9.51
CA TYR A 131 -7.61 -36.18 -9.66
C TYR A 131 -8.01 -36.43 -11.12
N ILE A 132 -7.50 -35.63 -12.07
CA ILE A 132 -7.78 -35.79 -13.50
C ILE A 132 -7.27 -37.14 -14.00
N SER A 133 -6.08 -37.57 -13.58
CA SER A 133 -5.53 -38.89 -13.93
C SER A 133 -6.34 -40.05 -13.35
N SER A 134 -7.02 -39.86 -12.22
CA SER A 134 -7.85 -40.90 -11.58
C SER A 134 -9.22 -41.09 -12.24
N ILE A 135 -9.65 -40.15 -13.08
CA ILE A 135 -10.96 -40.19 -13.72
C ILE A 135 -10.87 -40.90 -15.07
N ASP A 136 -11.62 -42.00 -15.19
CA ASP A 136 -11.73 -42.77 -16.43
C ASP A 136 -12.76 -42.14 -17.38
N LEU A 137 -12.41 -40.97 -17.94
CA LEU A 137 -13.20 -40.28 -18.96
C LEU A 137 -12.52 -40.37 -20.33
N PRO A 138 -13.29 -40.29 -21.43
CA PRO A 138 -12.72 -40.03 -22.75
C PRO A 138 -11.84 -38.76 -22.74
N GLU A 139 -10.79 -38.73 -23.56
CA GLU A 139 -9.80 -37.64 -23.58
C GLU A 139 -10.46 -36.27 -23.84
N GLU A 140 -11.46 -36.22 -24.71
CA GLU A 140 -12.22 -35.00 -25.04
C GLU A 140 -12.98 -34.44 -23.82
N GLU A 141 -13.57 -35.30 -23.00
CA GLU A 141 -14.28 -34.90 -21.79
C GLU A 141 -13.30 -34.45 -20.70
N ARG A 142 -12.13 -35.09 -20.59
CA ARG A 142 -11.06 -34.63 -19.68
C ARG A 142 -10.58 -33.24 -20.05
N ILE A 143 -10.35 -32.97 -21.34
CA ILE A 143 -9.91 -31.65 -21.81
C ILE A 143 -10.98 -30.59 -21.53
N SER A 144 -12.25 -30.91 -21.75
CA SER A 144 -13.37 -30.00 -21.44
C SER A 144 -13.42 -29.65 -19.94
N LEU A 145 -13.28 -30.67 -19.08
CA LEU A 145 -13.29 -30.50 -17.62
C LEU A 145 -12.09 -29.69 -17.13
N LEU A 146 -10.91 -29.90 -17.72
CA LEU A 146 -9.70 -29.10 -17.49
C LEU A 146 -9.91 -27.62 -17.83
N ARG A 147 -10.55 -27.32 -18.97
CA ARG A 147 -10.85 -25.94 -19.37
C ARG A 147 -11.79 -25.24 -18.38
N GLU A 148 -12.86 -25.92 -17.94
CA GLU A 148 -13.80 -25.35 -16.96
C GLU A 148 -13.14 -25.11 -15.60
N LEU A 149 -12.26 -26.03 -15.16
CA LEU A 149 -11.51 -25.89 -13.92
C LEU A 149 -10.53 -24.71 -14.00
N ILE A 150 -9.76 -24.60 -15.09
CA ILE A 150 -8.83 -23.48 -15.32
C ILE A 150 -9.59 -22.15 -15.28
N PHE A 151 -10.75 -22.07 -15.94
CA PHE A 151 -11.58 -20.86 -15.94
C PHE A 151 -12.06 -20.50 -14.52
N SER A 152 -12.52 -21.49 -13.76
CA SER A 152 -12.98 -21.31 -12.38
C SER A 152 -11.84 -20.81 -11.47
N PHE A 153 -10.65 -21.38 -11.61
CA PHE A 153 -9.44 -20.92 -10.91
C PHE A 153 -9.09 -19.48 -11.25
N TYR A 154 -9.12 -19.13 -12.52
CA TYR A 154 -8.82 -17.77 -12.97
C TYR A 154 -9.80 -16.75 -12.36
N GLN A 155 -11.08 -17.11 -12.28
CA GLN A 155 -12.10 -16.27 -11.68
C GLN A 155 -11.88 -16.07 -10.17
N VAL A 156 -11.56 -17.15 -9.44
CA VAL A 156 -11.21 -17.05 -8.00
C VAL A 156 -9.97 -16.18 -7.79
N LYS A 157 -8.93 -16.35 -8.61
CA LYS A 157 -7.71 -15.51 -8.54
C LYS A 157 -8.02 -14.03 -8.78
N LYS A 158 -8.92 -13.73 -9.72
CA LYS A 158 -9.38 -12.37 -10.01
C LYS A 158 -10.14 -11.75 -8.83
N ASP A 159 -11.00 -12.53 -8.18
CA ASP A 159 -11.77 -12.08 -7.02
C ASP A 159 -10.86 -11.86 -5.81
N ILE A 160 -9.91 -12.75 -5.53
CA ILE A 160 -8.87 -12.57 -4.50
C ILE A 160 -8.03 -11.32 -4.78
N LYS A 161 -7.58 -11.09 -6.02
CA LYS A 161 -6.85 -9.86 -6.39
C LYS A 161 -7.69 -8.61 -6.12
N LYS A 162 -9.00 -8.65 -6.39
CA LYS A 162 -9.91 -7.53 -6.15
C LYS A 162 -10.10 -7.27 -4.65
N GLU A 163 -10.29 -8.30 -3.84
CA GLU A 163 -10.36 -8.17 -2.37
C GLU A 163 -9.03 -7.71 -1.78
N ASN A 164 -7.90 -8.26 -2.21
CA ASN A 164 -6.58 -7.81 -1.76
C ASN A 164 -6.31 -6.35 -2.14
N LYS A 165 -6.74 -5.88 -3.31
CA LYS A 165 -6.66 -4.46 -3.68
C LYS A 165 -7.50 -3.58 -2.75
N ILE A 166 -8.67 -4.05 -2.33
CA ILE A 166 -9.51 -3.37 -1.35
C ILE A 166 -8.85 -3.39 0.04
N ILE A 167 -8.25 -4.50 0.46
CA ILE A 167 -7.55 -4.65 1.75
C ILE A 167 -6.26 -3.84 1.77
N ILE A 168 -5.49 -3.77 0.69
CA ILE A 168 -4.29 -2.93 0.59
C ILE A 168 -4.66 -1.44 0.61
N ASN A 169 -5.76 -1.06 -0.05
CA ASN A 169 -6.29 0.31 0.06
C ASN A 169 -6.92 0.60 1.44
N LYS A 170 -7.34 -0.43 2.18
CA LYS A 170 -7.81 -0.35 3.58
C LYS A 170 -6.74 -0.63 4.62
N ARG A 171 -5.53 -1.04 4.24
CA ARG A 171 -4.38 -1.10 5.14
C ARG A 171 -4.13 0.35 5.49
N MET A 172 -4.72 0.73 6.62
CA MET A 172 -4.44 1.96 7.35
C MET A 172 -2.97 2.23 7.14
N THR A 173 -2.65 3.34 6.49
CA THR A 173 -1.31 3.90 6.51
C THR A 173 -1.01 4.08 7.98
N PHE A 174 -0.40 3.06 8.60
CA PHE A 174 0.15 3.16 9.93
C PHE A 174 1.26 4.17 9.76
N ASN A 175 0.91 5.45 9.99
CA ASN A 175 1.92 6.46 10.18
C ASN A 175 2.76 5.93 11.33
N PHE A 176 4.01 5.58 11.02
CA PHE A 176 5.01 5.17 11.98
C PHE A 176 5.41 6.39 12.82
N THR A 177 4.47 7.19 13.31
CA THR A 177 4.71 8.42 14.05
C THR A 177 4.08 8.22 15.41
N CYS A 178 4.89 8.26 16.46
CA CYS A 178 4.39 8.09 17.82
C CYS A 178 3.47 9.25 18.12
N TYR A 179 2.21 8.98 18.45
CA TYR A 179 1.26 10.06 18.71
C TYR A 179 1.55 10.86 20.00
N VAL A 180 2.50 10.40 20.82
CA VAL A 180 2.89 11.08 22.07
C VAL A 180 4.03 12.06 21.82
N CYS A 181 5.16 11.60 21.26
CA CYS A 181 6.30 12.48 20.96
C CYS A 181 6.29 13.05 19.54
N LEU A 182 5.42 12.57 18.65
CA LEU A 182 5.35 12.88 17.22
C LEU A 182 6.61 12.50 16.42
N ASP A 183 7.51 11.71 17.02
CA ASP A 183 8.69 11.18 16.32
C ASP A 183 8.35 9.93 15.53
N GLN A 184 9.14 9.68 14.48
CA GLN A 184 9.04 8.44 13.72
C GLN A 184 9.44 7.25 14.60
N MET A 185 8.53 6.30 14.79
CA MET A 185 8.71 5.08 15.58
C MET A 185 9.60 4.10 14.82
N ASN A 186 10.67 3.65 15.48
CA ASN A 186 11.40 2.46 15.05
C ASN A 186 10.49 1.23 15.22
N PRO A 187 10.32 0.36 14.19
CA PRO A 187 9.55 -0.89 14.30
C PRO A 187 9.89 -1.70 15.55
N ASN A 188 11.17 -1.77 15.91
CA ASN A 188 11.65 -2.57 17.04
C ASN A 188 11.30 -1.97 18.42
N ASN A 189 10.73 -0.77 18.42
CA ASN A 189 10.34 -0.03 19.62
C ASN A 189 8.86 0.36 19.59
N MET A 190 8.01 -0.32 18.82
CA MET A 190 6.58 -0.04 18.76
C MET A 190 5.81 -0.85 19.80
N MET A 191 5.01 -0.15 20.59
CA MET A 191 4.13 -0.70 21.61
C MET A 191 2.68 -0.41 21.23
N ALA A 192 1.90 -1.46 21.02
CA ALA A 192 0.44 -1.36 20.90
C ALA A 192 -0.19 -1.52 22.29
N ILE A 193 -1.15 -0.67 22.62
CA ILE A 193 -1.91 -0.76 23.87
C ILE A 193 -3.32 -1.31 23.60
N SER A 194 -4.01 -1.79 24.64
CA SER A 194 -5.29 -2.51 24.50
C SER A 194 -6.39 -1.73 23.78
N CYS A 195 -6.32 -0.39 23.78
CA CYS A 195 -7.25 0.46 23.06
C CYS A 195 -6.94 0.59 21.54
N GLY A 196 -5.94 -0.12 21.02
CA GLY A 196 -5.56 -0.13 19.60
C GLY A 196 -4.62 1.00 19.15
N HIS A 197 -4.23 1.91 20.04
CA HIS A 197 -3.25 2.95 19.72
C HIS A 197 -1.82 2.41 19.81
N VAL A 198 -0.91 3.00 19.02
CA VAL A 198 0.50 2.59 18.95
C VAL A 198 1.40 3.77 19.32
N MET A 199 2.45 3.50 20.11
CA MET A 199 3.43 4.49 20.56
C MET A 199 4.84 3.89 20.61
N CYS A 200 5.88 4.73 20.66
CA CYS A 200 7.22 4.22 20.87
C CYS A 200 7.41 3.75 22.32
N GLY A 201 8.32 2.82 22.56
CA GLY A 201 8.57 2.24 23.89
C GLY A 201 8.96 3.29 24.92
N SER A 202 9.73 4.31 24.54
CA SER A 202 10.06 5.42 25.46
C SER A 202 8.83 6.22 25.90
N CYS A 203 7.89 6.48 24.99
CA CYS A 203 6.62 7.14 25.34
C CYS A 203 5.70 6.24 26.17
N TYR A 204 5.69 4.93 25.88
CA TYR A 204 4.98 3.94 26.68
C TYR A 204 5.52 3.87 28.12
N ASP A 205 6.85 3.91 28.27
CA ASP A 205 7.56 3.88 29.56
C ASP A 205 7.56 5.23 30.29
N THR A 206 7.12 6.32 29.66
CA THR A 206 7.00 7.63 30.33
C THR A 206 5.55 8.00 30.65
N MET A 207 4.58 7.27 30.09
CA MET A 207 3.15 7.44 30.37
C MET A 207 2.70 6.97 31.75
N PHE A 208 3.63 6.71 32.67
CA PHE A 208 3.34 6.52 34.10
C PHE A 208 2.92 7.87 34.72
N LEU A 209 1.66 8.25 34.56
CA LEU A 209 1.07 9.21 35.48
C LEU A 209 0.95 8.53 36.84
N GLN A 210 1.79 8.96 37.80
CA GLN A 210 1.81 8.56 39.20
C GLN A 210 0.47 8.87 39.91
N ARG A 211 -0.58 8.11 39.62
CA ARG A 211 -1.81 8.01 40.41
C ARG A 211 -2.23 6.55 40.52
N GLY A 212 -1.41 5.77 41.24
CA GLY A 212 -1.71 4.37 41.60
C GLY A 212 -1.78 3.42 40.42
N GLU A 213 -0.61 2.95 39.97
CA GLU A 213 -0.35 1.75 39.12
C GLU A 213 -1.08 1.59 37.76
N GLU A 214 -2.16 2.31 37.48
CA GLU A 214 -2.94 2.17 36.27
C GLU A 214 -2.33 2.98 35.12
N LYS A 215 -2.07 2.31 33.99
CA LYS A 215 -1.62 2.98 32.77
C LYS A 215 -2.83 3.50 32.00
N ILE A 216 -2.75 4.74 31.52
CA ILE A 216 -3.82 5.40 30.78
C ILE A 216 -3.29 5.82 29.42
N CYS A 217 -4.03 5.49 28.36
CA CYS A 217 -3.69 5.93 27.01
C CYS A 217 -3.76 7.46 26.93
N GLY A 218 -2.67 8.15 26.58
CA GLY A 218 -2.75 9.62 26.45
C GLY A 218 -3.58 10.14 25.28
N LEU A 219 -4.03 9.27 24.37
CA LEU A 219 -4.93 9.65 23.28
C LEU A 219 -6.40 9.51 23.66
N CYS A 220 -6.84 8.31 24.05
CA CYS A 220 -8.26 8.03 24.33
C CYS A 220 -8.60 7.93 25.83
N ARG A 221 -7.60 8.06 26.71
CA ARG A 221 -7.73 7.91 28.17
C ARG A 221 -8.27 6.55 28.64
N HIS A 222 -8.28 5.54 27.77
CA HIS A 222 -8.61 4.17 28.16
C HIS A 222 -7.52 3.61 29.08
N ARG A 223 -7.94 2.98 30.18
CA ARG A 223 -7.05 2.30 31.12
C ARG A 223 -6.56 0.99 30.51
N PHE A 224 -5.28 0.67 30.65
CA PHE A 224 -4.69 -0.55 30.13
C PHE A 224 -3.67 -1.13 31.12
N GLY A 225 -3.51 -2.45 31.13
CA GLY A 225 -2.55 -3.14 32.01
C GLY A 225 -1.16 -3.23 31.38
N SER A 226 -1.05 -3.92 30.25
CA SER A 226 0.19 -4.07 29.50
C SER A 226 -0.01 -3.69 28.02
N GLY A 227 1.07 -3.21 27.40
CA GLY A 227 1.19 -3.07 25.96
C GLY A 227 1.85 -4.31 25.35
N LEU A 228 1.49 -4.60 24.11
CA LEU A 228 2.08 -5.63 23.28
C LEU A 228 3.18 -5.00 22.42
N LYS A 229 4.40 -5.54 22.50
CA LYS A 229 5.48 -5.17 21.57
C LYS A 229 5.15 -5.77 20.20
N LEU A 230 4.96 -4.92 19.19
CA LEU A 230 4.48 -5.36 17.87
C LEU A 230 5.55 -6.12 17.07
N PHE A 231 6.83 -5.91 17.38
CA PHE A 231 7.95 -6.56 16.71
C PHE A 231 8.90 -7.15 17.76
N LEU A 232 9.01 -8.47 17.76
CA LEU A 232 9.97 -9.21 18.58
C LEU A 232 11.30 -9.24 17.82
N ASP A 233 12.28 -8.47 18.29
CA ASP A 233 13.67 -8.64 17.85
C ASP A 233 14.17 -10.00 18.35
N ASN A 234 14.36 -10.96 17.44
CA ASN A 234 15.05 -12.23 17.73
C ASN A 234 16.55 -12.04 18.06
N SER A 235 17.08 -10.83 17.93
CA SER A 235 18.51 -10.50 18.11
C SER A 235 18.86 -9.83 19.45
N ALA A 236 17.89 -9.30 20.19
CA ALA A 236 18.14 -8.43 21.34
C ALA A 236 18.54 -9.15 22.65
N SER A 237 18.58 -10.48 22.69
CA SER A 237 18.92 -11.23 23.90
C SER A 237 20.42 -11.50 24.13
N ARG A 238 21.35 -10.85 23.40
CA ARG A 238 22.79 -11.20 23.48
C ARG A 238 23.80 -10.07 23.71
N VAL A 239 23.41 -8.80 23.88
CA VAL A 239 24.40 -7.68 23.78
C VAL A 239 24.98 -7.18 25.13
N ASN A 240 24.61 -7.73 26.29
CA ASN A 240 25.11 -7.20 27.57
C ASN A 240 26.31 -7.92 28.22
N GLU A 241 27.02 -8.80 27.52
CA GLU A 241 28.26 -9.40 28.03
C GLU A 241 29.38 -9.30 27.00
N THR A 242 30.13 -8.17 26.96
CA THR A 242 31.59 -8.13 26.75
C THR A 242 32.11 -6.70 26.55
N PHE A 243 32.25 -5.96 27.64
CA PHE A 243 33.31 -4.96 27.78
C PHE A 243 34.23 -5.45 28.88
N LEU A 244 35.20 -6.31 28.54
CA LEU A 244 36.45 -6.59 29.29
C LEU A 244 37.15 -7.82 28.70
N SER A 245 37.93 -7.62 27.63
CA SER A 245 39.06 -8.52 27.34
C SER A 245 40.01 -7.84 26.35
N ASN A 246 41.07 -7.26 26.92
CA ASN A 246 42.21 -6.72 26.19
C ASN A 246 43.03 -7.85 25.54
N ASN A 247 43.38 -7.65 24.27
CA ASN A 247 44.70 -7.93 23.67
C ASN A 247 45.16 -9.35 23.31
N LYS A 248 44.29 -10.33 23.07
CA LYS A 248 44.73 -11.51 22.28
C LYS A 248 43.65 -11.97 21.30
N ASN A 249 44.00 -11.92 20.01
CA ASN A 249 43.33 -12.52 18.84
C ASN A 249 42.42 -11.58 18.01
N ASP A 250 42.96 -10.49 17.48
CA ASP A 250 42.32 -9.67 16.44
C ASP A 250 41.92 -10.49 15.20
N ASP A 251 42.65 -11.57 14.89
CA ASP A 251 42.39 -12.41 13.70
C ASP A 251 41.05 -13.15 13.77
N ASP A 252 40.60 -13.58 14.96
CA ASP A 252 39.33 -14.29 15.12
C ASP A 252 38.13 -13.36 15.02
N TYR A 253 38.27 -12.11 15.47
CA TYR A 253 37.23 -11.09 15.28
C TYR A 253 37.08 -10.74 13.79
N ASN A 254 38.20 -10.54 13.10
CA ASN A 254 38.19 -10.24 11.67
C ASN A 254 37.59 -11.39 10.84
N LEU A 255 37.87 -12.65 11.18
CA LEU A 255 37.24 -13.81 10.52
C LEU A 255 35.71 -13.79 10.65
N ARG A 256 35.18 -13.51 11.85
CA ARG A 256 33.73 -13.43 12.09
C ARG A 256 33.07 -12.24 11.42
N VAL A 257 33.81 -11.15 11.19
CA VAL A 257 33.32 -10.01 10.40
C VAL A 257 33.25 -10.39 8.93
N ILE A 258 34.27 -11.06 8.38
CA ILE A 258 34.29 -11.53 6.99
C ILE A 258 33.15 -12.52 6.74
N GLU A 259 32.96 -13.51 7.62
CA GLU A 259 31.87 -14.49 7.48
C GLU A 259 30.48 -13.84 7.49
N ARG A 260 30.29 -12.78 8.28
CA ARG A 260 29.03 -12.00 8.26
C ARG A 260 28.85 -11.26 6.93
N LEU A 261 29.88 -10.60 6.44
CA LEU A 261 29.82 -9.89 5.16
C LEU A 261 29.57 -10.83 3.98
N GLU A 262 30.14 -12.04 3.99
CA GLU A 262 29.87 -13.06 2.98
C GLU A 262 28.42 -13.54 3.00
N ASN A 263 27.85 -13.72 4.20
CA ASN A 263 26.44 -14.08 4.35
C ASN A 263 25.50 -12.95 3.90
N ASP A 264 25.83 -11.69 4.22
CA ASP A 264 25.08 -10.52 3.75
C ASP A 264 25.13 -10.42 2.22
N LEU A 265 26.31 -10.59 1.61
CA LEU A 265 26.48 -10.59 0.16
C LEU A 265 25.69 -11.73 -0.52
N LYS A 266 25.67 -12.92 0.09
CA LYS A 266 24.88 -14.06 -0.39
C LYS A 266 23.38 -13.79 -0.32
N MET A 267 22.90 -13.15 0.75
CA MET A 267 21.51 -12.72 0.85
C MET A 267 21.17 -11.66 -0.19
N GLU A 268 22.04 -10.66 -0.39
CA GLU A 268 21.83 -9.63 -1.42
C GLU A 268 21.71 -10.24 -2.81
N LYS A 269 22.57 -11.22 -3.14
CA LYS A 269 22.48 -11.94 -4.41
C LYS A 269 21.14 -12.65 -4.59
N CYS A 270 20.64 -13.31 -3.54
CA CYS A 270 19.33 -13.97 -3.56
C CYS A 270 18.18 -12.96 -3.75
N VAL A 271 18.25 -11.79 -3.10
CA VAL A 271 17.27 -10.71 -3.28
C VAL A 271 17.30 -10.17 -4.70
N VAL A 272 18.47 -9.95 -5.28
CA VAL A 272 18.63 -9.48 -6.67
C VAL A 272 18.06 -10.49 -7.66
N GLU A 273 18.32 -11.79 -7.46
CA GLU A 273 17.77 -12.86 -8.29
C GLU A 273 16.23 -12.94 -8.20
N SER A 274 15.67 -12.78 -6.99
CA SER A 274 14.21 -12.74 -6.78
C SER A 274 13.55 -11.53 -7.46
N LEU A 275 14.13 -10.33 -7.29
CA LEU A 275 13.65 -9.12 -7.97
C LEU A 275 13.75 -9.24 -9.50
N HIS A 276 14.78 -9.91 -10.00
CA HIS A 276 14.92 -10.18 -11.43
C HIS A 276 13.83 -11.11 -11.96
N PHE A 277 13.40 -12.10 -11.17
CA PHE A 277 12.28 -12.97 -11.51
C PHE A 277 10.95 -12.20 -11.52
N GLU A 278 10.69 -11.38 -10.50
CA GLU A 278 9.47 -10.54 -10.44
C GLU A 278 9.40 -9.56 -11.61
N LEU A 279 10.53 -8.94 -11.99
CA LEU A 279 10.61 -8.08 -13.15
C LEU A 279 10.24 -8.81 -14.44
N LYS A 280 10.70 -10.06 -14.61
CA LYS A 280 10.35 -10.90 -15.77
C LYS A 280 8.86 -11.26 -15.79
N GLU A 281 8.28 -11.60 -14.64
CA GLU A 281 6.83 -11.86 -14.54
C GLU A 281 6.01 -10.63 -14.92
N LYS A 282 6.41 -9.44 -14.45
CA LYS A 282 5.76 -8.17 -14.81
C LYS A 282 5.90 -7.84 -16.29
N GLN A 283 7.04 -8.14 -16.90
CA GLN A 283 7.22 -7.99 -18.34
C GLN A 283 6.27 -8.91 -19.13
N LEU A 284 6.07 -10.15 -18.69
CA LEU A 284 5.12 -11.08 -19.29
C LEU A 284 3.66 -10.60 -19.16
N GLU A 285 3.26 -10.10 -17.98
CA GLU A 285 1.92 -9.53 -17.75
C GLU A 285 1.66 -8.33 -18.70
N ILE A 286 2.67 -7.48 -18.92
CA ILE A 286 2.58 -6.35 -19.86
C ILE A 286 2.45 -6.85 -21.32
N ILE A 287 3.19 -7.89 -21.71
CA ILE A 287 3.10 -8.47 -23.06
C ILE A 287 1.70 -9.06 -23.29
N GLU A 288 1.16 -9.79 -22.31
CA GLU A 288 -0.19 -10.37 -22.39
C GLU A 288 -1.25 -9.27 -22.56
N GLN A 289 -1.19 -8.21 -21.75
CA GLN A 289 -2.12 -7.07 -21.86
C GLN A 289 -2.01 -6.37 -23.21
N LYS A 290 -0.79 -6.19 -23.76
CA LYS A 290 -0.59 -5.62 -25.09
C LYS A 290 -1.18 -6.50 -26.18
N THR A 291 -1.03 -7.82 -26.08
CA THR A 291 -1.63 -8.77 -27.03
C THR A 291 -3.16 -8.70 -27.02
N ILE A 292 -3.78 -8.63 -25.83
CA ILE A 292 -5.23 -8.47 -25.69
C ILE A 292 -5.69 -7.14 -26.30
N ALA A 293 -4.97 -6.05 -26.01
CA ALA A 293 -5.31 -4.73 -26.55
C ALA A 293 -5.24 -4.71 -28.09
N LEU A 294 -4.22 -5.34 -28.69
CA LEU A 294 -4.09 -5.47 -30.15
C LEU A 294 -5.21 -6.33 -30.76
N ALA A 295 -5.65 -7.38 -30.08
CA ALA A 295 -6.77 -8.20 -30.54
C ALA A 295 -8.09 -7.40 -30.56
N LEU A 296 -8.36 -6.65 -29.48
CA LEU A 296 -9.52 -5.76 -29.39
C LEU A 296 -9.49 -4.64 -30.43
N GLN A 297 -8.30 -4.09 -30.70
CA GLN A 297 -8.14 -3.07 -31.74
C GLN A 297 -8.53 -3.58 -33.13
N ARG A 298 -8.11 -4.80 -33.49
CA ARG A 298 -8.50 -5.43 -34.76
C ARG A 298 -10.00 -5.66 -34.84
N GLU A 299 -10.63 -6.11 -33.76
CA GLU A 299 -12.08 -6.30 -33.72
C GLU A 299 -12.84 -4.98 -33.91
N ILE A 300 -12.35 -3.88 -33.32
CA ILE A 300 -12.90 -2.53 -33.54
C ILE A 300 -12.75 -2.11 -35.00
N GLU A 301 -11.59 -2.34 -35.61
CA GLU A 301 -11.32 -2.03 -37.03
C GLU A 301 -12.25 -2.82 -37.96
N ASP A 302 -12.42 -4.13 -37.73
CA ASP A 302 -13.34 -4.99 -38.48
C ASP A 302 -14.80 -4.53 -38.36
N ASN A 303 -15.22 -4.14 -37.15
CA ASN A 303 -16.56 -3.63 -36.91
C ASN A 303 -16.77 -2.26 -37.57
N HIS A 304 -15.75 -1.40 -37.57
CA HIS A 304 -15.79 -0.12 -38.27
C HIS A 304 -15.92 -0.31 -39.78
N GLU A 305 -15.23 -1.29 -40.37
CA GLU A 305 -15.38 -1.64 -41.79
C GLU A 305 -16.81 -2.12 -42.11
N LYS A 306 -17.39 -2.98 -41.26
CA LYS A 306 -18.79 -3.42 -41.41
C LYS A 306 -19.76 -2.26 -41.35
N ILE A 307 -19.59 -1.34 -40.39
CA ILE A 307 -20.40 -0.13 -40.26
C ILE A 307 -20.28 0.70 -41.54
N ASN A 308 -19.08 0.95 -42.04
CA ASN A 308 -18.87 1.72 -43.27
C ASN A 308 -19.53 1.08 -44.50
N LYS A 309 -19.47 -0.26 -44.63
CA LYS A 309 -20.19 -0.99 -45.69
C LYS A 309 -21.70 -0.82 -45.58
N LEU A 310 -22.26 -0.87 -44.37
CA LEU A 310 -23.70 -0.66 -44.14
C LEU A 310 -24.11 0.79 -44.43
N THR A 311 -23.34 1.77 -43.97
CA THR A 311 -23.57 3.20 -44.25
C THR A 311 -23.56 3.48 -45.75
N LYS A 312 -22.62 2.88 -46.49
CA LYS A 312 -22.58 3.01 -47.95
C LYS A 312 -23.83 2.42 -48.60
N LYS A 313 -24.25 1.21 -48.21
CA LYS A 313 -25.49 0.59 -48.72
C LYS A 313 -26.73 1.45 -48.44
N LEU A 314 -26.82 2.04 -47.24
CA LEU A 314 -27.91 2.96 -46.89
C LEU A 314 -27.92 4.19 -47.81
N SER A 315 -26.75 4.81 -48.06
CA SER A 315 -26.65 5.95 -48.98
C SER A 315 -27.02 5.60 -50.44
N GLU A 316 -26.73 4.37 -50.90
CA GLU A 316 -27.12 3.91 -52.24
C GLU A 316 -28.64 3.70 -52.35
N ILE A 317 -29.30 3.30 -51.26
CA ILE A 317 -30.76 3.17 -51.19
C ILE A 317 -31.42 4.54 -51.15
N GLU A 318 -30.92 5.48 -50.35
CA GLU A 318 -31.47 6.85 -50.23
C GLU A 318 -31.41 7.62 -51.55
N ASN A 319 -30.38 7.41 -52.36
CA ASN A 319 -30.18 8.14 -53.63
C ASN A 319 -30.86 7.48 -54.84
N LYS A 320 -31.39 6.26 -54.73
CA LYS A 320 -32.11 5.61 -55.86
C LYS A 320 -33.54 6.14 -55.94
N PRO A 321 -33.95 6.75 -57.08
CA PRO A 321 -35.33 7.17 -57.27
C PRO A 321 -36.27 5.96 -57.20
N LEU A 322 -37.28 6.04 -56.34
CA LEU A 322 -38.30 5.00 -56.15
C LEU A 322 -38.97 4.67 -57.50
N THR A 323 -38.55 3.57 -58.10
CA THR A 323 -39.26 2.98 -59.24
C THR A 323 -40.37 2.08 -58.71
N LYS A 324 -41.56 2.15 -59.31
CA LYS A 324 -42.78 1.43 -58.85
C LYS A 324 -42.61 -0.09 -58.68
N ASN A 325 -41.53 -0.68 -59.20
CA ASN A 325 -41.25 -2.12 -59.09
C ASN A 325 -40.41 -2.50 -57.85
N MET A 326 -39.84 -1.56 -57.09
CA MET A 326 -39.06 -1.86 -55.87
C MET A 326 -39.91 -2.25 -54.65
N ILE A 327 -41.25 -2.10 -54.72
CA ILE A 327 -42.16 -2.34 -53.59
C ILE A 327 -42.22 -3.84 -53.20
N ASN A 328 -41.77 -4.74 -54.08
CA ASN A 328 -41.82 -6.19 -53.85
C ASN A 328 -40.46 -6.82 -53.50
N ASP A 329 -39.39 -6.03 -53.35
CA ASP A 329 -38.08 -6.56 -52.94
C ASP A 329 -38.09 -6.93 -51.44
N PRO A 330 -37.86 -8.19 -51.05
CA PRO A 330 -37.87 -8.63 -49.66
C PRO A 330 -36.92 -7.83 -48.75
N GLU A 331 -35.77 -7.38 -49.27
CA GLU A 331 -34.83 -6.56 -48.49
C GLU A 331 -35.39 -5.16 -48.23
N TYR A 332 -36.08 -4.58 -49.22
CA TYR A 332 -36.73 -3.28 -49.10
C TYR A 332 -37.92 -3.34 -48.12
N VAL A 333 -38.73 -4.40 -48.18
CA VAL A 333 -39.84 -4.63 -47.24
C VAL A 333 -39.32 -4.79 -45.81
N TRP A 334 -38.21 -5.50 -45.61
CA TRP A 334 -37.60 -5.65 -44.29
C TRP A 334 -37.08 -4.32 -43.72
N LEU A 335 -36.34 -3.52 -44.51
CA LEU A 335 -35.86 -2.20 -44.12
C LEU A 335 -36.99 -1.18 -43.89
N PHE A 336 -38.02 -1.19 -44.74
CA PHE A 336 -39.17 -0.32 -44.63
C PHE A 336 -40.00 -0.63 -43.38
N ASN A 337 -40.19 -1.91 -43.05
CA ASN A 337 -40.79 -2.33 -41.78
C ASN A 337 -39.90 -1.91 -40.59
N LEU A 338 -38.57 -2.07 -40.67
CA LEU A 338 -37.66 -1.63 -39.60
C LEU A 338 -37.74 -0.12 -39.33
N LEU A 339 -37.91 0.69 -40.38
CA LEU A 339 -38.00 2.14 -40.28
C LEU A 339 -39.40 2.63 -39.86
N ASN A 340 -40.47 2.05 -40.41
CA ASN A 340 -41.86 2.48 -40.22
C ASN A 340 -42.63 1.74 -39.13
N ASN A 341 -42.07 0.69 -38.53
CA ASN A 341 -42.63 0.13 -37.30
C ASN A 341 -42.75 1.27 -36.29
N SER A 342 -43.98 1.49 -35.81
CA SER A 342 -44.32 2.56 -34.89
C SER A 342 -43.36 2.50 -33.69
N ASN A 343 -43.12 3.64 -33.04
CA ASN A 343 -42.28 3.67 -31.84
C ASN A 343 -42.71 2.60 -30.81
N GLU A 344 -43.99 2.22 -30.76
CA GLU A 344 -44.47 1.11 -29.93
C GLU A 344 -43.95 -0.27 -30.33
N GLU A 345 -43.84 -0.60 -31.62
CA GLU A 345 -43.29 -1.88 -32.06
C GLU A 345 -41.78 -1.95 -31.89
N LYS A 346 -41.07 -0.83 -32.10
CA LYS A 346 -39.65 -0.72 -31.75
C LYS A 346 -39.42 -0.92 -30.26
N ILE A 347 -40.24 -0.28 -29.42
CA ILE A 347 -40.21 -0.46 -27.95
C ILE A 347 -40.53 -1.91 -27.57
N LYS A 348 -41.51 -2.55 -28.19
CA LYS A 348 -41.82 -3.97 -27.94
C LYS A 348 -40.66 -4.89 -28.32
N TYR A 349 -39.96 -4.61 -29.43
CA TYR A 349 -38.82 -5.40 -29.86
C TYR A 349 -37.60 -5.22 -28.95
N THR A 350 -37.23 -3.98 -28.60
CA THR A 350 -36.15 -3.74 -27.63
C THR A 350 -36.47 -4.29 -26.26
N HIS A 351 -37.72 -4.16 -25.79
CA HIS A 351 -38.14 -4.72 -24.50
C HIS A 351 -38.12 -6.25 -24.51
N LYS A 352 -38.48 -6.89 -25.63
CA LYS A 352 -38.36 -8.34 -25.78
C LYS A 352 -36.88 -8.78 -25.81
N HIS A 353 -36.04 -8.07 -26.54
CA HIS A 353 -34.61 -8.34 -26.61
C HIS A 353 -33.91 -8.16 -25.26
N GLU A 354 -34.24 -7.11 -24.49
CA GLU A 354 -33.78 -6.93 -23.11
C GLU A 354 -34.28 -8.05 -22.18
N GLN A 355 -35.53 -8.50 -22.33
CA GLN A 355 -36.05 -9.62 -21.56
C GLN A 355 -35.32 -10.93 -21.88
N ASP A 356 -35.01 -11.17 -23.16
CA ASP A 356 -34.28 -12.36 -23.59
C ASP A 356 -32.81 -12.31 -23.13
N LEU A 357 -32.17 -11.13 -23.15
CA LEU A 357 -30.86 -10.92 -22.54
C LEU A 357 -30.89 -11.16 -21.02
N LYS A 358 -31.86 -10.60 -20.29
CA LYS A 358 -32.03 -10.84 -18.84
C LYS A 358 -32.30 -12.30 -18.53
N LYS A 359 -33.08 -13.01 -19.35
CA LYS A 359 -33.31 -14.47 -19.23
C LYS A 359 -32.02 -15.26 -19.46
N ASN A 360 -31.20 -14.85 -20.41
CA ASN A 360 -29.91 -15.49 -20.65
C ASN A 360 -28.93 -15.20 -19.52
N GLU A 361 -28.84 -13.97 -19.02
CA GLU A 361 -28.04 -13.63 -17.83
C GLU A 361 -28.48 -14.43 -16.59
N THR A 362 -29.79 -14.56 -16.33
CA THR A 362 -30.27 -15.39 -15.22
C THR A 362 -29.98 -16.87 -15.41
N LYS A 363 -30.09 -17.41 -16.63
CA LYS A 363 -29.65 -18.78 -16.93
C LYS A 363 -28.16 -18.98 -16.70
N VAL A 364 -27.32 -18.04 -17.16
CA VAL A 364 -25.86 -18.10 -16.98
C VAL A 364 -25.50 -18.00 -15.51
N ASN A 365 -26.10 -17.05 -14.76
CA ASN A 365 -25.86 -16.89 -13.32
C ASN A 365 -26.35 -18.09 -12.50
N ASN A 366 -27.50 -18.68 -12.86
CA ASN A 366 -28.00 -19.89 -12.20
C ASN A 366 -27.10 -21.09 -12.46
N LYS A 367 -26.59 -21.26 -13.69
CA LYS A 367 -25.60 -22.30 -14.01
C LYS A 367 -24.32 -22.08 -13.21
N LEU A 368 -23.79 -20.86 -13.19
CA LEU A 368 -22.59 -20.49 -12.44
C LEU A 368 -22.75 -20.74 -10.93
N ASN A 369 -23.90 -20.43 -10.34
CA ASN A 369 -24.18 -20.70 -8.93
C ASN A 369 -24.30 -22.20 -8.64
N ALA A 370 -24.91 -22.98 -9.53
CA ALA A 370 -24.97 -24.43 -9.40
C ALA A 370 -23.55 -25.05 -9.44
N ASP A 371 -22.71 -24.59 -10.36
CA ASP A 371 -21.33 -25.05 -10.49
C ASP A 371 -20.47 -24.65 -9.28
N LYS A 372 -20.63 -23.42 -8.76
CA LYS A 372 -20.01 -22.97 -7.49
C LYS A 372 -20.38 -23.86 -6.31
N ASN A 373 -21.67 -24.20 -6.17
CA ASN A 373 -22.14 -25.07 -5.09
C ASN A 373 -21.56 -26.49 -5.22
N LYS A 374 -21.49 -27.02 -6.44
CA LYS A 374 -20.89 -28.33 -6.73
C LYS A 374 -19.39 -28.34 -6.38
N PHE A 375 -18.67 -27.28 -6.74
CA PHE A 375 -17.26 -27.11 -6.40
C PHE A 375 -17.04 -27.01 -4.89
N HIS A 376 -17.87 -26.24 -4.18
CA HIS A 376 -17.81 -26.10 -2.73
C HIS A 376 -18.01 -27.43 -2.00
N GLU A 377 -18.93 -28.27 -2.47
CA GLU A 377 -19.14 -29.62 -1.91
C GLU A 377 -17.96 -30.56 -2.20
N ILE A 378 -17.34 -30.49 -3.38
CA ILE A 378 -16.10 -31.23 -3.68
C ILE A 378 -14.98 -30.78 -2.73
N PHE A 379 -14.82 -29.47 -2.55
CA PHE A 379 -13.80 -28.90 -1.68
C PHE A 379 -13.98 -29.32 -0.21
N LYS A 380 -15.22 -29.34 0.31
CA LYS A 380 -15.52 -29.89 1.64
C LYS A 380 -15.11 -31.36 1.78
N ARG A 381 -15.33 -32.18 0.75
CA ARG A 381 -14.95 -33.60 0.75
C ARG A 381 -13.43 -33.78 0.78
N ILE A 382 -12.68 -32.94 0.07
CA ILE A 382 -11.21 -32.95 0.08
C ILE A 382 -10.69 -32.60 1.48
N ILE A 383 -11.17 -31.51 2.09
CA ILE A 383 -10.77 -31.11 3.44
C ILE A 383 -11.08 -32.22 4.48
N LYS A 384 -12.24 -32.86 4.37
CA LYS A 384 -12.65 -33.92 5.31
C LYS A 384 -11.80 -35.20 5.21
N ARG A 385 -11.09 -35.43 4.11
CA ARG A 385 -10.14 -36.55 3.94
C ARG A 385 -8.74 -36.27 4.48
N LYS A 386 -8.40 -35.00 4.73
CA LYS A 386 -7.10 -34.59 5.30
C LYS A 386 -7.10 -34.46 6.84
N ARG A 387 -8.26 -34.63 7.48
CA ARG A 387 -8.40 -34.85 8.93
C ARG A 387 -8.67 -36.31 9.18
#